data_AF-A0A937KS86-F1
#
_entry.id   AF-A0A937KS86-F1
#
_cell.length_a   1.000
_cell.length_b   1.000
_cell.length_c   1.000
_cell.angle_alpha   90.00
_cell.angle_beta   90.00
_cell.angle_gamma   90.00
#
_symmetry.space_group_name_H-M   'P 1'
#
loop_
_entity.id
_entity.type
_entity.pdbx_description
1 polymer ?
#
loop_
_entity_poly.entity_id
_entity_poly.type
_entity_poly.pdbx_seq_one_letter_code
_entity_poly.pdbx_strand_id
1 'polypeptide(L)'
;MKKSNWITKIKYAVGEILIISIGLLIALQTNNWNEERKNTIKEKLLIGHIIEDLNLDTIHINQSLSEVKRQKKLIDDLIAKVFDSNYPLEEDNIGLLRYSSDFRPITQRNHSIAVSNLKDDMTRQQIQNYFLQEDEVLDIFLEYVDIVHNKVRPYLSSVGMHNLNALRTDEKSSDEASLHLEVLEEQLSVAAFQQLLYERRLKTDALENLLEEILIKNQNLVNYLKEIED
;
A
#
# COMPACT_ATOMS: atom_id res chain seq x y z
N MET A 1 2.84 -6.48 89.38
CA MET A 1 3.44 -5.89 88.16
C MET A 1 2.75 -6.47 86.93
N LYS A 2 1.99 -5.65 86.20
CA LYS A 2 1.25 -6.08 85.00
C LYS A 2 2.27 -6.29 83.88
N LYS A 3 2.64 -7.54 83.56
CA LYS A 3 3.56 -7.83 82.45
C LYS A 3 2.97 -7.22 81.18
N SER A 4 3.62 -6.20 80.64
CA SER A 4 3.26 -5.59 79.36
C SER A 4 3.33 -6.68 78.29
N ASN A 5 2.19 -7.02 77.70
CA ASN A 5 2.06 -8.08 76.71
C ASN A 5 2.33 -7.54 75.29
N TRP A 6 3.35 -6.68 75.17
CA TRP A 6 3.70 -5.94 73.95
C TRP A 6 4.08 -6.87 72.79
N ILE A 7 4.76 -7.98 73.08
CA ILE A 7 5.13 -9.01 72.09
C ILE A 7 3.88 -9.60 71.43
N THR A 8 2.85 -9.89 72.22
CA THR A 8 1.59 -10.45 71.72
C THR A 8 0.90 -9.44 70.81
N LYS A 9 0.81 -8.17 71.21
CA LYS A 9 0.22 -7.11 70.39
C LYS A 9 0.97 -6.88 69.07
N ILE A 10 2.30 -6.93 69.08
CA ILE A 10 3.11 -6.79 67.86
C ILE A 10 2.89 -7.98 66.91
N LYS A 11 2.84 -9.22 67.41
CA LYS A 11 2.55 -10.40 66.58
C LYS A 11 1.19 -10.31 65.89
N TYR A 12 0.17 -9.83 66.60
CA TYR A 12 -1.16 -9.60 66.03
C TYR A 12 -1.13 -8.51 64.95
N ALA A 13 -0.50 -7.37 65.21
CA ALA A 13 -0.41 -6.27 64.25
C ALA A 13 0.39 -6.65 62.98
N VAL A 14 1.48 -7.41 63.13
CA VAL A 14 2.27 -7.93 61.98
C VAL A 14 1.46 -8.94 61.18
N GLY A 15 0.69 -9.83 61.85
CA GLY A 15 -0.20 -10.77 61.18
C GLY A 15 -1.27 -10.06 60.34
N GLU A 16 -1.88 -9.00 60.88
CA GLU A 16 -2.88 -8.20 60.19
C GLU A 16 -2.29 -7.48 58.96
N ILE A 17 -1.11 -6.87 59.09
CA ILE A 17 -0.40 -6.23 57.97
C ILE A 17 -0.08 -7.25 56.88
N LEU A 18 0.39 -8.45 57.23
CA LEU A 18 0.70 -9.50 56.26
C LEU A 18 -0.55 -9.98 55.52
N ILE A 19 -1.67 -10.18 56.23
CA ILE A 19 -2.94 -10.60 55.62
C ILE A 19 -3.45 -9.52 54.67
N ILE A 20 -3.45 -8.25 55.08
CA ILE A 20 -3.83 -7.11 54.23
C ILE A 20 -2.92 -7.01 53.02
N SER A 21 -1.60 -7.17 53.21
CA SER A 21 -0.62 -7.10 52.13
C SER A 21 -0.80 -8.22 51.11
N ILE A 22 -1.05 -9.45 51.56
CA ILE A 22 -1.36 -10.59 50.68
C ILE A 22 -2.67 -10.33 49.92
N GLY A 23 -3.71 -9.82 50.59
CA GLY A 23 -4.97 -9.44 49.96
C GLY A 23 -4.78 -8.39 48.85
N LEU A 24 -3.97 -7.36 49.10
CA LEU A 24 -3.64 -6.33 48.13
C LEU A 24 -2.86 -6.91 46.94
N LEU A 25 -1.88 -7.78 47.17
CA LEU A 25 -1.09 -8.40 46.11
C LEU A 25 -1.96 -9.30 45.23
N ILE A 26 -2.87 -10.09 45.81
CA ILE A 26 -3.81 -10.93 45.04
C ILE A 26 -4.76 -10.05 44.22
N ALA A 27 -5.27 -8.95 44.80
CA ALA A 27 -6.13 -8.01 44.08
C ALA A 27 -5.41 -7.37 42.87
N LEU A 28 -4.16 -6.93 43.07
CA LEU A 28 -3.32 -6.37 42.00
C LEU A 28 -3.01 -7.41 40.92
N GLN A 29 -2.63 -8.64 41.29
CA GLN A 29 -2.37 -9.71 40.33
C GLN A 29 -3.61 -10.06 39.50
N THR A 30 -4.77 -10.16 40.15
CA THR A 30 -6.04 -10.44 39.45
C THR A 30 -6.39 -9.31 38.48
N ASN A 31 -6.20 -8.05 38.88
CA ASN A 31 -6.44 -6.91 38.01
C ASN A 31 -5.47 -6.90 36.81
N ASN A 32 -4.17 -7.08 37.05
CA ASN A 32 -3.15 -7.12 36.01
C ASN A 32 -3.42 -8.26 35.00
N TRP A 33 -3.79 -9.45 35.48
CA TRP A 33 -4.14 -10.57 34.60
C TRP A 33 -5.38 -10.27 33.73
N ASN A 34 -6.40 -9.63 34.31
CA ASN A 34 -7.59 -9.23 33.56
C ASN A 34 -7.30 -8.13 32.52
N GLU A 35 -6.44 -7.16 32.86
CA GLU A 35 -5.97 -6.14 31.92
C GLU A 35 -5.15 -6.75 30.79
N GLU A 36 -4.24 -7.67 31.10
CA GLU A 36 -3.43 -8.35 30.09
C GLU A 36 -4.30 -9.16 29.13
N ARG A 37 -5.27 -9.93 29.65
CA ARG A 37 -6.24 -10.64 28.82
C ARG A 37 -7.01 -9.70 27.88
N LYS A 38 -7.44 -8.53 28.37
CA LYS A 38 -8.13 -7.53 27.54
C LYS A 38 -7.21 -6.95 26.47
N ASN A 39 -5.94 -6.73 26.79
CA ASN A 39 -4.95 -6.24 25.84
C ASN A 39 -4.69 -7.28 24.74
N THR A 40 -4.51 -8.56 25.09
CA THR A 40 -4.35 -9.64 24.11
C THR A 40 -5.55 -9.74 23.16
N ILE A 41 -6.78 -9.61 23.66
CA ILE A 41 -7.98 -9.61 22.81
C ILE A 41 -7.97 -8.42 21.83
N LYS A 42 -7.58 -7.22 22.29
CA LYS A 42 -7.47 -6.04 21.42
C LYS A 42 -6.39 -6.21 20.35
N GLU A 43 -5.26 -6.80 20.70
CA GLU A 43 -4.18 -7.06 19.75
C GLU A 43 -4.62 -8.07 18.68
N LYS A 44 -5.28 -9.17 19.06
CA LYS A 44 -5.85 -10.10 18.08
C LYS A 44 -6.84 -9.43 17.13
N LEU A 45 -7.75 -8.60 17.65
CA LEU A 45 -8.68 -7.84 16.82
C LEU A 45 -7.97 -6.86 15.87
N LEU A 46 -6.92 -6.18 16.35
CA LEU A 46 -6.11 -5.30 15.50
C LEU A 46 -5.43 -6.07 14.37
N ILE A 47 -4.83 -7.22 14.67
CA ILE A 47 -4.18 -8.08 13.68
C ILE A 47 -5.20 -8.57 12.64
N GLY A 48 -6.39 -8.99 13.07
CA GLY A 48 -7.48 -9.36 12.17
C GLY A 48 -7.86 -8.24 11.20
N HIS A 49 -8.03 -7.01 11.70
CA HIS A 49 -8.32 -5.85 10.82
C HIS A 49 -7.16 -5.53 9.87
N ILE A 50 -5.91 -5.65 10.33
CA ILE A 50 -4.73 -5.47 9.46
C ILE A 50 -4.74 -6.50 8.33
N ILE A 51 -5.06 -7.77 8.63
CA ILE A 51 -5.18 -8.81 7.61
C ILE A 51 -6.29 -8.47 6.60
N GLU A 52 -7.44 -7.99 7.06
CA GLU A 52 -8.54 -7.56 6.17
C GLU A 52 -8.08 -6.44 5.21
N ASP A 53 -7.44 -5.40 5.74
CA ASP A 53 -6.94 -4.27 4.94
C ASP A 53 -5.81 -4.70 3.98
N LEU A 54 -4.90 -5.59 4.40
CA LEU A 54 -3.86 -6.14 3.52
C LEU A 54 -4.44 -6.94 2.34
N ASN A 55 -5.54 -7.68 2.57
CA ASN A 55 -6.24 -8.40 1.49
C ASN A 55 -6.92 -7.43 0.51
N LEU A 56 -7.46 -6.30 0.99
CA LEU A 56 -7.98 -5.25 0.13
C LEU A 56 -6.86 -4.60 -0.69
N ASP A 57 -5.72 -4.32 -0.06
CA ASP A 57 -4.54 -3.81 -0.74
C ASP A 57 -4.04 -4.77 -1.82
N THR A 58 -4.05 -6.08 -1.58
CA THR A 58 -3.75 -7.10 -2.61
C THR A 58 -4.65 -6.93 -3.85
N ILE A 59 -5.94 -6.67 -3.68
CA ILE A 59 -6.86 -6.47 -4.82
C ILE A 59 -6.48 -5.20 -5.58
N HIS A 60 -6.23 -4.09 -4.88
CA HIS A 60 -5.87 -2.81 -5.49
C HIS A 60 -4.50 -2.86 -6.19
N ILE A 61 -3.51 -3.49 -5.59
CA ILE A 61 -2.18 -3.68 -6.18
C ILE A 61 -2.27 -4.50 -7.47
N ASN A 62 -3.06 -5.57 -7.49
CA ASN A 62 -3.26 -6.37 -8.70
C ASN A 62 -3.95 -5.59 -9.83
N GLN A 63 -4.95 -4.77 -9.49
CA GLN A 63 -5.60 -3.87 -10.45
C GLN A 63 -4.58 -2.89 -11.04
N SER A 64 -3.80 -2.24 -10.17
CA SER A 64 -2.76 -1.31 -10.60
C SER A 64 -1.72 -1.97 -11.50
N LEU A 65 -1.23 -3.15 -11.10
CA LEU A 65 -0.27 -3.92 -11.87
C LEU A 65 -0.80 -4.30 -13.25
N SER A 66 -2.08 -4.67 -13.36
CA SER A 66 -2.73 -4.97 -14.64
C SER A 66 -2.76 -3.73 -15.56
N GLU A 67 -3.14 -2.58 -15.03
CA GLU A 67 -3.18 -1.32 -15.77
C GLU A 67 -1.79 -0.87 -16.24
N VAL A 68 -0.80 -0.92 -15.33
CA VAL A 68 0.60 -0.58 -15.62
C VAL A 68 1.15 -1.50 -16.71
N LYS A 69 0.86 -2.80 -16.66
CA LYS A 69 1.27 -3.76 -17.71
C LYS A 69 0.67 -3.45 -19.07
N ARG A 70 -0.63 -3.11 -19.12
CA ARG A 70 -1.29 -2.70 -20.37
C ARG A 70 -0.66 -1.43 -20.96
N GLN A 71 -0.41 -0.43 -20.12
CA GLN A 71 0.22 0.81 -20.55
C GLN A 71 1.66 0.59 -21.01
N LYS A 72 2.43 -0.23 -20.29
CA LYS A 72 3.79 -0.62 -20.67
C LYS A 72 3.82 -1.28 -22.05
N LYS A 73 2.91 -2.24 -22.29
CA LYS A 73 2.75 -2.89 -23.60
C LYS A 73 2.55 -1.85 -24.70
N LEU A 74 1.61 -0.90 -24.53
CA LEU A 74 1.43 0.19 -25.50
C LEU A 74 2.72 0.97 -25.72
N ILE A 75 3.41 1.37 -24.65
CA ILE A 75 4.65 2.16 -24.77
C ILE A 75 5.72 1.37 -25.53
N ASP A 76 5.85 0.06 -25.26
CA ASP A 76 6.75 -0.83 -25.98
C ASP A 76 6.38 -0.94 -27.47
N ASP A 77 5.09 -1.07 -27.78
CA ASP A 77 4.58 -1.10 -29.16
C ASP A 77 4.86 0.22 -29.90
N LEU A 78 4.68 1.37 -29.23
CA LEU A 78 5.03 2.68 -29.81
C LEU A 78 6.53 2.81 -30.06
N ILE A 79 7.36 2.37 -29.12
CA ILE A 79 8.82 2.36 -29.28
C ILE A 79 9.23 1.44 -30.43
N ALA A 80 8.63 0.25 -30.54
CA ALA A 80 8.88 -0.66 -31.66
C ALA A 80 8.51 -0.01 -33.00
N LYS A 81 7.37 0.70 -33.06
CA LYS A 81 6.94 1.43 -34.25
C LYS A 81 7.86 2.59 -34.65
N VAL A 82 8.61 3.17 -33.71
CA VAL A 82 9.68 4.15 -34.03
C VAL A 82 10.78 3.52 -34.88
N PHE A 83 11.13 2.25 -34.63
CA PHE A 83 12.20 1.54 -35.34
C PHE A 83 11.71 0.76 -36.56
N ASP A 84 10.43 0.34 -36.56
CA ASP A 84 9.77 -0.35 -37.67
C ASP A 84 8.40 0.27 -37.93
N SER A 85 8.28 1.09 -38.97
CA SER A 85 7.03 1.78 -39.31
C SER A 85 5.86 0.82 -39.62
N ASN A 86 6.16 -0.44 -40.00
CA ASN A 86 5.16 -1.48 -40.27
C ASN A 86 4.74 -2.25 -39.01
N TYR A 87 5.31 -1.92 -37.85
CA TYR A 87 4.95 -2.57 -36.59
C TYR A 87 3.45 -2.34 -36.30
N PRO A 88 2.68 -3.41 -36.03
CA PRO A 88 1.25 -3.31 -35.79
C PRO A 88 0.96 -2.62 -34.45
N LEU A 89 0.00 -1.69 -34.44
CA LEU A 89 -0.45 -0.99 -33.24
C LEU A 89 -1.93 -1.29 -32.99
N GLU A 90 -2.29 -1.65 -31.76
CA GLU A 90 -3.69 -1.75 -31.34
C GLU A 90 -4.28 -0.33 -31.16
N GLU A 91 -5.01 0.16 -32.16
CA GLU A 91 -5.53 1.54 -32.20
C GLU A 91 -6.43 1.90 -31.02
N ASP A 92 -7.22 0.95 -30.53
CA ASP A 92 -8.13 1.13 -29.40
C ASP A 92 -7.35 1.47 -28.10
N ASN A 93 -6.13 0.94 -27.96
CA ASN A 93 -5.33 1.10 -26.75
C ASN A 93 -4.55 2.41 -26.70
N ILE A 94 -4.48 3.18 -27.79
CA ILE A 94 -3.63 4.39 -27.87
C ILE A 94 -3.98 5.41 -26.79
N GLY A 95 -5.26 5.47 -26.39
CA GLY A 95 -5.73 6.32 -25.30
C GLY A 95 -4.97 6.13 -23.99
N LEU A 96 -4.48 4.90 -23.70
CA LEU A 96 -3.76 4.54 -22.47
C LEU A 96 -2.51 5.38 -22.22
N LEU A 97 -1.93 6.00 -23.26
CA LEU A 97 -0.80 6.91 -23.11
C LEU A 97 -1.10 8.09 -22.16
N ARG A 98 -2.39 8.45 -22.04
CA ARG A 98 -2.87 9.54 -21.17
C ARG A 98 -3.20 9.11 -19.75
N TYR A 99 -3.29 7.81 -19.49
CA TYR A 99 -3.77 7.31 -18.21
C TYR A 99 -2.60 7.00 -17.28
N SER A 100 -2.81 7.34 -16.01
CA SER A 100 -2.01 6.87 -14.91
C SER A 100 -2.81 5.79 -14.18
N SER A 101 -2.16 4.74 -13.75
CA SER A 101 -2.73 3.82 -12.77
C SER A 101 -2.90 4.52 -11.41
N ASP A 102 -3.45 3.81 -10.44
CA ASP A 102 -3.70 4.27 -9.09
C ASP A 102 -3.00 3.37 -8.06
N PHE A 103 -2.35 3.96 -7.07
CA PHE A 103 -1.73 3.26 -5.94
C PHE A 103 -2.08 3.98 -4.65
N ARG A 104 -3.04 3.42 -3.89
CA ARG A 104 -3.57 4.01 -2.65
C ARG A 104 -3.78 2.92 -1.59
N PRO A 105 -2.70 2.32 -1.06
CA PRO A 105 -2.82 1.31 -0.02
C PRO A 105 -3.50 1.90 1.22
N ILE A 106 -4.33 1.11 1.88
CA ILE A 106 -5.11 1.53 3.04
C ILE A 106 -4.51 1.03 4.36
N THR A 107 -3.74 -0.07 4.34
CA THR A 107 -3.24 -0.72 5.56
C THR A 107 -2.39 0.23 6.40
N GLN A 108 -1.32 0.83 5.85
CA GLN A 108 -0.48 1.78 6.58
C GLN A 108 -1.29 2.99 7.08
N ARG A 109 -2.14 3.55 6.22
CA ARG A 109 -2.96 4.72 6.55
C ARG A 109 -3.88 4.45 7.75
N ASN A 110 -4.48 3.28 7.79
CA ASN A 110 -5.45 2.92 8.81
C ASN A 110 -4.79 2.44 10.11
N HIS A 111 -3.58 1.87 10.06
CA HIS A 111 -3.02 1.12 11.18
C HIS A 111 -1.68 1.63 11.73
N SER A 112 -1.00 2.58 11.10
CA SER A 112 0.31 3.10 11.53
C SER A 112 0.42 3.42 13.04
N ILE A 113 -0.55 4.16 13.58
CA ILE A 113 -0.60 4.56 15.00
C ILE A 113 -0.88 3.36 15.92
N ALA A 114 -1.75 2.45 15.49
CA ALA A 114 -2.09 1.28 16.31
C ALA A 114 -0.90 0.32 16.38
N VAL A 115 -0.24 0.07 15.24
CA VAL A 115 0.93 -0.78 15.11
C VAL A 115 2.09 -0.25 15.95
N SER A 116 2.32 1.07 15.99
CA SER A 116 3.41 1.63 16.81
C SER A 116 3.28 1.32 18.31
N ASN A 117 2.08 0.99 18.78
CA ASN A 117 1.78 0.67 20.18
C ASN A 117 1.62 -0.84 20.44
N LEU A 118 1.84 -1.69 19.43
CA LEU A 118 1.71 -3.14 19.55
C LEU A 118 2.80 -3.70 20.47
N LYS A 119 2.46 -4.59 21.42
CA LYS A 119 3.45 -5.08 22.40
C LYS A 119 4.46 -6.06 21.81
N ASP A 120 4.03 -6.92 20.90
CA ASP A 120 4.93 -7.90 20.28
C ASP A 120 5.93 -7.21 19.34
N ASP A 121 7.18 -7.13 19.79
CA ASP A 121 8.24 -6.41 19.10
C ASP A 121 8.49 -6.95 17.69
N MET A 122 8.42 -8.27 17.50
CA MET A 122 8.67 -8.91 16.21
C MET A 122 7.57 -8.57 15.21
N THR A 123 6.31 -8.79 15.56
CA THR A 123 5.14 -8.50 14.74
C THR A 123 5.08 -7.01 14.39
N ARG A 124 5.34 -6.15 15.38
CA ARG A 124 5.42 -4.69 15.18
C ARG A 124 6.46 -4.34 14.12
N GLN A 125 7.67 -4.89 14.22
CA GLN A 125 8.74 -4.65 13.24
C GLN A 125 8.40 -5.18 11.85
N GLN A 126 7.80 -6.37 11.74
CA GLN A 126 7.39 -6.92 10.45
C GLN A 126 6.39 -6.00 9.73
N ILE A 127 5.36 -5.52 10.45
CA ILE A 127 4.36 -4.62 9.88
C ILE A 127 4.97 -3.25 9.54
N GLN A 128 5.81 -2.68 10.42
CA GLN A 128 6.48 -1.40 10.15
C GLN A 128 7.42 -1.47 8.95
N ASN A 129 8.15 -2.58 8.78
CA ASN A 129 9.00 -2.77 7.60
C ASN A 129 8.18 -2.84 6.31
N TYR A 130 6.99 -3.45 6.35
CA TYR A 130 6.07 -3.45 5.23
C TYR A 130 5.57 -2.02 4.91
N PHE A 131 5.24 -1.21 5.93
CA PHE A 131 4.84 0.19 5.70
C PHE A 131 5.94 1.03 5.03
N LEU A 132 7.21 0.81 5.39
CA LEU A 132 8.32 1.48 4.69
C LEU A 132 8.38 1.10 3.21
N GLN A 133 8.00 -0.13 2.86
CA GLN A 133 7.98 -0.58 1.47
C GLN A 133 6.77 -0.02 0.71
N GLU A 134 5.64 0.20 1.37
CA GLU A 134 4.52 0.96 0.78
C GLU A 134 4.94 2.40 0.45
N ASP A 135 5.70 3.06 1.35
CA ASP A 135 6.25 4.40 1.10
C ASP A 135 7.21 4.41 -0.11
N GLU A 136 8.10 3.41 -0.25
CA GLU A 136 9.01 3.28 -1.40
C GLU A 136 8.25 3.17 -2.74
N VAL A 137 7.15 2.39 -2.76
CA VAL A 137 6.30 2.26 -3.96
C VAL A 137 5.58 3.59 -4.24
N LEU A 138 5.10 4.28 -3.20
CA LEU A 138 4.42 5.56 -3.32
C LEU A 138 5.34 6.63 -3.96
N ASP A 139 6.60 6.70 -3.56
CA ASP A 139 7.57 7.65 -4.13
C ASP A 139 7.72 7.46 -5.65
N ILE A 140 7.91 6.22 -6.11
CA ILE A 140 8.02 5.91 -7.54
C ILE A 140 6.68 6.11 -8.27
N PHE A 141 5.56 5.80 -7.62
CA PHE A 141 4.24 6.08 -8.16
C PHE A 141 4.05 7.57 -8.44
N LEU A 142 4.46 8.46 -7.52
CA LEU A 142 4.35 9.90 -7.71
C LEU A 142 5.18 10.39 -8.90
N GLU A 143 6.39 9.86 -9.09
CA GLU A 143 7.21 10.17 -10.28
C GLU A 143 6.57 9.66 -11.57
N TYR A 144 6.02 8.45 -11.55
CA TYR A 144 5.28 7.87 -12.67
C TYR A 144 4.06 8.75 -13.05
N VAL A 145 3.31 9.23 -12.06
CA VAL A 145 2.16 10.13 -12.26
C VAL A 145 2.61 11.48 -12.81
N ASP A 146 3.71 12.03 -12.30
CA ASP A 146 4.30 13.30 -12.77
C ASP A 146 4.61 13.24 -14.27
N ILE A 147 5.24 12.16 -14.75
CA ILE A 147 5.50 11.99 -16.19
C ILE A 147 4.21 12.05 -17.00
N VAL A 148 3.15 11.36 -16.57
CA VAL A 148 1.88 11.36 -17.30
C VAL A 148 1.22 12.74 -17.27
N HIS A 149 1.09 13.32 -16.08
CA HIS A 149 0.29 14.51 -15.85
C HIS A 149 0.97 15.79 -16.31
N ASN A 150 2.28 15.91 -16.09
CA ASN A 150 3.03 17.15 -16.29
C ASN A 150 3.91 17.12 -17.53
N LYS A 151 4.13 15.95 -18.16
CA LYS A 151 4.91 15.86 -19.41
C LYS A 151 4.08 15.30 -20.57
N VAL A 152 3.51 14.10 -20.43
CA VAL A 152 2.79 13.43 -21.53
C VAL A 152 1.54 14.19 -21.93
N ARG A 153 0.59 14.37 -21.00
CA ARG A 153 -0.68 15.05 -21.31
C ARG A 153 -0.48 16.45 -21.90
N PRO A 154 0.40 17.31 -21.36
CA PRO A 154 0.69 18.60 -21.96
C PRO A 154 1.29 18.51 -23.37
N TYR A 155 2.21 17.57 -23.61
CA TYR A 155 2.76 17.34 -24.95
C TYR A 155 1.66 16.96 -25.94
N LEU A 156 0.84 15.95 -25.61
CA LEU A 156 -0.26 15.49 -26.46
C LEU A 156 -1.25 16.63 -26.76
N SER A 157 -1.52 17.48 -25.76
CA SER A 157 -2.37 18.66 -25.95
C SER A 157 -1.73 19.67 -26.91
N SER A 158 -0.42 19.92 -26.79
CA SER A 158 0.29 20.92 -27.59
C SER A 158 0.36 20.58 -29.08
N VAL A 159 0.37 19.29 -29.42
CA VAL A 159 0.41 18.79 -30.79
C VAL A 159 -0.97 18.47 -31.37
N GLY A 160 -2.05 18.74 -30.62
CA GLY A 160 -3.41 18.53 -31.11
C GLY A 160 -3.85 17.06 -31.19
N MET A 161 -3.30 16.19 -30.35
CA MET A 161 -3.55 14.73 -30.42
C MET A 161 -4.94 14.29 -29.90
N HIS A 162 -5.76 15.21 -29.39
CA HIS A 162 -7.08 14.93 -28.83
C HIS A 162 -8.11 14.61 -29.92
N ASN A 163 -8.81 13.47 -29.84
CA ASN A 163 -9.87 13.14 -30.79
C ASN A 163 -11.25 13.40 -30.17
N LEU A 164 -11.85 14.56 -30.47
CA LEU A 164 -13.18 14.92 -29.97
C LEU A 164 -14.28 14.02 -30.54
N ASN A 165 -14.11 13.53 -31.78
CA ASN A 165 -15.11 12.67 -32.41
C ASN A 165 -15.22 11.31 -31.73
N ALA A 166 -14.11 10.78 -31.20
CA ALA A 166 -14.08 9.54 -30.42
C ALA A 166 -14.93 9.62 -29.13
N LEU A 167 -15.21 10.82 -28.62
CA LEU A 167 -16.06 11.02 -27.44
C LEU A 167 -17.57 11.03 -27.77
N ARG A 168 -17.94 11.13 -29.05
CA ARG A 168 -19.34 11.26 -29.50
C ARG A 168 -19.95 9.92 -29.90
N THR A 169 -19.14 8.97 -30.33
CA THR A 169 -19.60 7.66 -30.79
C THR A 169 -19.90 6.76 -29.60
N ASP A 170 -21.14 6.25 -29.50
CA ASP A 170 -21.58 5.26 -28.49
C ASP A 170 -20.89 3.88 -28.63
N GLU A 171 -19.78 3.79 -29.37
CA GLU A 171 -18.93 2.60 -29.42
C GLU A 171 -18.17 2.49 -28.10
N LYS A 172 -18.87 1.91 -27.12
CA LYS A 172 -18.38 1.40 -25.84
C LYS A 172 -17.63 2.42 -24.99
N SER A 173 -18.39 2.97 -24.05
CA SER A 173 -17.91 3.31 -22.72
C SER A 173 -16.86 2.33 -22.16
N SER A 174 -15.59 2.70 -22.22
CA SER A 174 -14.56 2.21 -21.29
C SER A 174 -13.31 3.04 -21.48
N ASP A 175 -13.10 4.08 -20.67
CA ASP A 175 -11.78 4.64 -20.31
C ASP A 175 -10.71 4.89 -21.41
N GLU A 176 -11.08 4.93 -22.70
CA GLU A 176 -10.17 4.86 -23.83
C GLU A 176 -10.65 5.78 -24.96
N ALA A 177 -10.86 7.06 -24.65
CA ALA A 177 -11.04 8.05 -25.71
C ALA A 177 -9.79 8.05 -26.60
N SER A 178 -9.94 7.50 -27.82
CA SER A 178 -8.83 7.30 -28.75
C SER A 178 -8.15 8.62 -29.12
N LEU A 179 -6.88 8.57 -29.51
CA LEU A 179 -6.11 9.73 -29.95
C LEU A 179 -6.10 9.82 -31.48
N HIS A 180 -5.73 10.97 -32.03
CA HIS A 180 -5.55 11.09 -33.49
C HIS A 180 -4.33 10.28 -33.95
N LEU A 181 -4.57 9.14 -34.59
CA LEU A 181 -3.53 8.23 -35.07
C LEU A 181 -2.56 8.91 -36.05
N GLU A 182 -3.06 9.70 -36.99
CA GLU A 182 -2.22 10.43 -37.97
C GLU A 182 -1.22 11.36 -37.26
N VAL A 183 -1.68 12.10 -36.26
CA VAL A 183 -0.84 12.98 -35.44
C VAL A 183 0.18 12.16 -34.66
N LEU A 184 -0.24 11.03 -34.07
CA LEU A 184 0.67 10.13 -33.37
C LEU A 184 1.79 9.62 -34.28
N GLU A 185 1.45 9.15 -35.49
CA GLU A 185 2.43 8.64 -36.45
C GLU A 185 3.45 9.71 -36.86
N GLU A 186 3.01 10.96 -37.05
CA GLU A 186 3.93 12.08 -37.27
C GLU A 186 4.86 12.30 -36.06
N GLN A 187 4.29 12.30 -34.84
CA GLN A 187 5.05 12.53 -33.62
C GLN A 187 6.05 11.42 -33.29
N LEU A 188 5.86 10.17 -33.75
CA LEU A 188 6.83 9.09 -33.54
C LEU A 188 8.21 9.39 -34.16
N SER A 189 8.27 10.26 -35.17
CA SER A 189 9.53 10.71 -35.78
C SER A 189 10.17 11.90 -35.04
N VAL A 190 9.49 12.49 -34.06
CA VAL A 190 9.92 13.69 -33.35
C VAL A 190 10.76 13.31 -32.13
N ALA A 191 12.01 13.80 -32.07
CA ALA A 191 12.94 13.50 -30.98
C ALA A 191 12.39 13.85 -29.58
N ALA A 192 11.62 14.93 -29.46
CA ALA A 192 10.98 15.32 -28.21
C ALA A 192 9.94 14.28 -27.73
N PHE A 193 9.17 13.70 -28.65
CA PHE A 193 8.21 12.64 -28.33
C PHE A 193 8.93 11.32 -28.00
N GLN A 194 10.00 10.99 -28.73
CA GLN A 194 10.83 9.81 -28.42
C GLN A 194 11.45 9.91 -27.01
N GLN A 195 11.96 11.08 -26.62
CA GLN A 195 12.45 11.31 -25.26
C GLN A 195 11.33 11.13 -24.23
N LEU A 196 10.12 11.60 -24.54
CA LEU A 196 8.97 11.42 -23.65
C LEU A 196 8.58 9.95 -23.50
N LEU A 197 8.58 9.17 -24.59
CA LEU A 197 8.33 7.72 -24.56
C LEU A 197 9.40 7.00 -23.73
N TYR A 198 10.66 7.40 -23.86
CA TYR A 198 11.77 6.86 -23.07
C TYR A 198 11.55 7.08 -21.56
N GLU A 199 11.31 8.32 -21.13
CA GLU A 199 11.05 8.64 -19.72
C GLU A 199 9.81 7.90 -19.19
N ARG A 200 8.74 7.90 -20.01
CA ARG A 200 7.49 7.21 -19.70
C ARG A 200 7.71 5.72 -19.52
N ARG A 201 8.56 5.10 -20.35
CA ARG A 201 8.85 3.68 -20.28
C ARG A 201 9.63 3.32 -19.02
N LEU A 202 10.66 4.09 -18.67
CA LEU A 202 11.48 3.87 -17.48
C LEU A 202 10.66 3.95 -16.20
N LYS A 203 9.81 4.97 -16.05
CA LYS A 203 8.98 5.12 -14.84
C LYS A 203 7.88 4.07 -14.75
N THR A 204 7.30 3.68 -15.89
CA THR A 204 6.34 2.56 -15.92
C THR A 204 6.99 1.24 -15.52
N ASP A 205 8.21 0.97 -15.99
CA ASP A 205 8.96 -0.24 -15.60
C ASP A 205 9.29 -0.28 -14.11
N ALA A 206 9.80 0.85 -13.58
CA ALA A 206 10.14 0.97 -12.18
C ALA A 206 8.92 0.74 -11.28
N LEU A 207 7.77 1.32 -11.64
CA LEU A 207 6.53 1.12 -10.91
C LEU A 207 6.06 -0.33 -10.98
N GLU A 208 6.07 -0.96 -12.16
CA GLU A 208 5.67 -2.37 -12.29
C GLU A 208 6.50 -3.29 -11.39
N ASN A 209 7.82 -3.15 -11.41
CA ASN A 209 8.72 -3.99 -10.62
C ASN A 209 8.43 -3.84 -9.12
N LEU A 210 8.21 -2.61 -8.64
CA LEU A 210 7.88 -2.36 -7.23
C LEU A 210 6.48 -2.86 -6.86
N LEU A 211 5.50 -2.77 -7.77
CA LEU A 211 4.16 -3.34 -7.57
C LEU A 211 4.21 -4.88 -7.46
N GLU A 212 5.03 -5.54 -8.27
CA GLU A 212 5.24 -7.00 -8.16
C GLU A 212 5.91 -7.36 -6.84
N GLU A 213 6.92 -6.59 -6.42
CA GLU A 213 7.63 -6.81 -5.17
C GLU A 213 6.71 -6.62 -3.95
N ILE A 214 6.00 -5.49 -3.86
CA ILE A 214 5.10 -5.21 -2.73
C ILE A 214 3.96 -6.21 -2.64
N LEU A 215 3.46 -6.72 -3.78
CA LEU A 215 2.43 -7.77 -3.80
C LEU A 215 2.92 -9.05 -3.11
N ILE A 216 4.15 -9.48 -3.39
CA ILE A 216 4.75 -10.65 -2.75
C ILE A 216 4.94 -10.40 -1.25
N LYS A 217 5.41 -9.21 -0.88
CA LYS A 217 5.63 -8.85 0.54
C LYS A 217 4.32 -8.74 1.32
N ASN A 218 3.26 -8.21 0.72
CA ASN A 218 1.92 -8.18 1.29
C ASN A 218 1.43 -9.61 1.59
N GLN A 219 1.52 -10.52 0.61
CA GLN A 219 1.13 -11.92 0.79
C GLN A 219 1.93 -12.62 1.89
N ASN A 220 3.24 -12.39 1.94
CA ASN A 220 4.09 -12.93 3.00
C ASN A 220 3.69 -12.41 4.38
N LEU A 221 3.39 -11.11 4.49
CA LEU A 221 2.92 -10.52 5.75
C LEU A 221 1.56 -11.09 6.15
N VAL A 222 0.61 -11.22 5.23
CA VAL A 222 -0.70 -11.84 5.51
C VAL A 222 -0.54 -13.26 6.05
N ASN A 223 0.33 -14.07 5.44
CA ASN A 223 0.57 -15.44 5.90
C ASN A 223 1.18 -15.46 7.30
N TYR A 224 2.20 -14.63 7.54
CA TYR A 224 2.82 -14.48 8.86
C TYR A 224 1.80 -14.06 9.94
N LEU A 225 0.94 -13.08 9.64
CA LEU A 225 -0.06 -12.58 10.58
C LEU A 225 -1.15 -13.61 10.89
N LYS A 226 -1.52 -14.47 9.94
CA LYS A 226 -2.45 -15.58 10.17
C LYS A 226 -1.85 -16.65 11.09
N GLU A 227 -0.57 -16.98 10.91
CA GLU A 227 0.12 -17.99 11.74
C GLU A 227 0.21 -17.58 13.23
N ILE A 228 0.23 -16.28 13.53
CA ILE A 228 0.27 -15.77 14.92
C ILE A 228 -1.13 -15.50 15.51
N GLU A 229 -2.17 -15.45 14.66
CA GLU A 229 -3.56 -15.27 15.11
C GLU A 229 -4.14 -16.57 15.69
N ASP A 230 -3.78 -17.71 15.08
CA ASP A 230 -4.13 -19.09 15.47
C ASP A 230 -3.51 -19.53 16.83
#